data_AF-A0A660Y1D0-F1
#
_entry.id   AF-A0A660Y1D0-F1
#
_cell.length_a   1.000
_cell.length_b   1.000
_cell.length_c   1.000
_cell.angle_alpha   90.00
_cell.angle_beta   90.00
_cell.angle_gamma   90.00
#
_symmetry.space_group_name_H-M   'P 1'
#
loop_
_entity.id
_entity.type
_entity.pdbx_description
1 polymer ?
#
loop_
_entity_poly.entity_id
_entity_poly.type
_entity_poly.pdbx_seq_one_letter_code
_entity_poly.pdbx_strand_id
1 'polypeptide(L)' 'MSARDLLSPLALLYRSVLLLRDEAYRRGWVRRGRLPRPVISVGNLTVGGTGKTSFVMY' A
#
# COMPACT_ATOMS: atom_id res chain seq x y z
N MET A 1 -28.05 10.39 -4.15
CA MET A 1 -26.61 10.19 -4.42
C MET A 1 -25.94 9.91 -3.10
N SER A 2 -25.47 8.68 -2.89
CA SER A 2 -24.78 8.34 -1.65
C SER A 2 -23.36 8.92 -1.69
N ALA A 3 -22.79 9.37 -0.57
CA ALA A 3 -21.44 9.95 -0.54
C ALA A 3 -20.36 9.05 -1.19
N ARG A 4 -20.58 7.73 -1.19
CA ARG A 4 -19.74 6.71 -1.86
C ARG A 4 -19.69 6.90 -3.39
N ASP A 5 -20.77 7.33 -4.02
CA ASP A 5 -20.86 7.48 -5.47
C ASP A 5 -19.99 8.66 -5.94
N LEU A 6 -19.94 9.74 -5.14
CA LEU A 6 -19.07 10.90 -5.37
C LEU A 6 -17.58 10.58 -5.20
N LEU A 7 -17.25 9.66 -4.29
CA LEU A 7 -15.88 9.20 -4.03
C LEU A 7 -15.42 8.12 -5.02
N SER A 8 -16.35 7.46 -5.72
CA SER A 8 -16.06 6.36 -6.65
C SER A 8 -15.10 6.73 -7.80
N PRO A 9 -15.22 7.87 -8.51
CA PRO A 9 -14.25 8.24 -9.53
C PRO A 9 -12.86 8.52 -8.94
N LEU A 10 -12.81 9.13 -7.76
CA LEU A 10 -11.55 9.39 -7.05
C LEU A 10 -10.88 8.07 -6.59
N ALA A 11 -11.68 7.09 -6.15
CA ALA A 11 -11.19 5.77 -5.79
C ALA A 11 -10.62 5.02 -7.00
N LEU A 12 -11.25 5.14 -8.18
CA LEU A 12 -10.74 4.55 -9.42
C LEU A 12 -9.42 5.20 -9.85
N LEU A 13 -9.32 6.53 -9.76
CA LEU A 13 -8.07 7.24 -10.02
C LEU A 13 -6.96 6.79 -9.05
N TYR A 14 -7.26 6.74 -7.75
CA TYR A 14 -6.32 6.25 -6.74
C TYR A 14 -5.84 4.82 -7.02
N ARG A 15 -6.76 3.91 -7.40
CA ARG A 15 -6.43 2.54 -7.78
C ARG A 15 -5.51 2.49 -9.01
N SER A 16 -5.77 3.31 -10.03
CA SER A 16 -4.94 3.34 -11.24
C SER A 16 -3.50 3.78 -10.93
N VAL A 17 -3.33 4.80 -10.08
CA VAL A 17 -2.00 5.26 -9.63
C VAL A 17 -1.28 4.18 -8.84
N LEU A 18 -1.98 3.45 -7.95
CA LEU A 18 -1.38 2.33 -7.21
C LEU A 18 -0.91 1.20 -8.13
N LEU A 19 -1.68 0.85 -9.15
CA LEU A 19 -1.30 -0.18 -10.14
C LEU A 19 -0.08 0.24 -10.95
N LEU A 20 -0.01 1.50 -11.39
CA LEU A 20 1.14 2.04 -12.09
C LEU A 20 2.39 2.04 -11.21
N ARG A 21 2.23 2.41 -9.93
CA ARG A 21 3.31 2.35 -8.94
C ARG A 21 3.82 0.93 -8.75
N ASP A 22 2.92 -0.03 -8.51
CA ASP A 22 3.30 -1.44 -8.34
C ASP A 22 4.04 -1.97 -9.57
N GLU A 23 3.55 -1.65 -10.78
CA GLU A 23 4.21 -2.02 -12.02
C GLU A 23 5.60 -1.40 -12.16
N ALA A 24 5.79 -0.13 -11.77
CA ALA A 24 7.09 0.51 -11.77
C ALA A 24 8.08 -0.18 -10.80
N TYR A 25 7.62 -0.67 -9.65
CA TYR A 25 8.45 -1.48 -8.75
C TYR A 25 8.75 -2.88 -9.32
N ARG A 26 7.77 -3.55 -9.94
CA ARG A 26 7.96 -4.85 -10.60
C ARG A 26 8.97 -4.78 -11.73
N ARG A 27 8.88 -3.74 -12.58
CA ARG A 27 9.81 -3.46 -13.68
C ARG A 27 11.19 -2.98 -13.22
N GLY A 28 11.36 -2.69 -11.92
CA GLY A 28 12.62 -2.18 -11.37
C GLY A 28 12.94 -0.73 -11.75
N TRP A 29 11.95 0.03 -12.25
CA TRP A 29 12.10 1.46 -12.53
C TRP A 29 12.33 2.27 -11.25
N VAL A 30 11.80 1.78 -10.13
CA VAL A 30 12.05 2.35 -8.80
C VAL A 30 13.19 1.61 -8.12
N ARG A 31 14.17 2.37 -7.61
CA ARG A 31 15.30 1.81 -6.86
C ARG A 31 14.82 1.10 -5.59
N ARG A 32 15.27 -0.15 -5.41
CA ARG A 32 15.05 -0.96 -4.19
C ARG A 32 16.32 -0.95 -3.35
N GLY A 33 16.26 -0.36 -2.16
CA GLY A 33 17.36 -0.44 -1.20
C GLY A 33 17.42 -1.84 -0.58
N ARG A 34 18.59 -2.45 -0.53
CA ARG A 34 18.84 -3.69 0.23
C ARG A 34 19.68 -3.34 1.45
N LEU A 35 19.23 -3.78 2.62
CA LEU A 35 19.98 -3.65 3.87
C LEU A 35 20.87 -4.89 4.06
N PRO A 36 22.02 -4.76 4.75
CA PRO A 36 22.97 -5.85 4.96
C PRO A 36 22.49 -6.93 5.94
N ARG A 37 21.33 -6.74 6.58
CA ARG A 37 20.71 -7.69 7.51
C ARG A 37 19.31 -8.07 7.03
N PRO A 38 18.76 -9.24 7.43
CA PRO A 38 17.38 -9.61 7.14
C PRO A 38 16.40 -8.54 7.65
N VAL A 39 15.39 -8.21 6.83
CA VAL A 39 14.36 -7.21 7.14
C VAL A 39 12.98 -7.84 6.94
N ILE A 40 12.12 -7.70 7.94
CA ILE A 40 10.72 -8.12 7.88
C ILE A 40 9.84 -6.87 7.80
N SER A 41 8.94 -6.81 6.82
CA SER A 41 7.97 -5.72 6.69
C SER A 41 6.61 -6.17 7.22
N VAL A 42 6.10 -5.48 8.24
CA VAL A 42 4.75 -5.71 8.78
C VAL A 42 3.85 -4.56 8.33
N GLY A 43 2.78 -4.88 7.60
CA GLY A 43 1.87 -3.92 7.01
C GLY A 43 0.43 -4.42 6.96
N ASN A 44 -0.49 -3.57 6.49
CA ASN A 44 -1.89 -3.93 6.27
C ASN A 44 -2.45 -3.13 5.08
N LEU A 45 -3.43 -3.71 4.39
CA LEU A 45 -4.05 -3.16 3.18
C LEU A 45 -5.20 -2.20 3.47
N THR A 46 -5.80 -2.26 4.66
CA THR A 46 -6.92 -1.40 5.05
C THR A 46 -6.48 -0.25 5.96
N VAL A 47 -7.17 0.89 5.81
CA VAL A 47 -7.02 2.05 6.70
C VAL A 47 -7.88 1.83 7.95
N GLY A 48 -7.28 2.00 9.13
CA GLY A 48 -7.93 1.74 10.43
C GLY A 48 -7.02 1.00 11.43
N GLY A 49 -7.52 0.76 12.64
CA GLY A 49 -6.80 0.04 13.70
C GLY A 49 -6.76 -1.47 13.43
N THR A 50 -5.81 -1.93 12.62
CA THR A 50 -5.68 -3.36 12.24
C THR A 50 -4.63 -4.12 13.03
N GLY A 51 -4.43 -3.76 14.31
CA GLY A 51 -3.57 -4.51 15.23
C GLY A 51 -2.08 -4.58 14.87
N LYS A 52 -1.58 -3.79 13.89
CA LYS A 52 -0.17 -3.80 13.47
C LYS A 52 0.79 -3.59 14.65
N THR A 53 0.39 -2.76 15.63
CA THR A 53 1.18 -2.52 16.85
C THR A 53 1.23 -3.74 17.76
N SER A 54 0.11 -4.43 17.95
CA SER A 54 0.07 -5.66 18.76
C SER A 54 0.85 -6.80 18.12
N PHE A 55 0.81 -6.94 16.78
CA PHE A 55 1.53 -7.99 16.07
C PHE A 55 3.06 -7.83 16.12
N VAL A 56 3.58 -6.59 16.22
CA VAL A 56 5.03 -6.36 16.30
C VAL A 56 5.58 -6.67 17.70
N MET A 57 4.74 -6.66 18.74
CA MET A 57 5.16 -6.87 20.13
C MET A 57 5.07 -8.32 20.61
N TYR A 58 4.48 -9.22 19.81
CA TYR A 58 4.36 -10.65 20.11
C TYR A 58 5.45 -11.45 19.37
#